data_AF-A0A3B9Z9T1-F1
#
_entry.id   AF-A0A3B9Z9T1-F1
#
_cell.length_a   1.000
_cell.length_b   1.000
_cell.length_c   1.000
_cell.angle_alpha   90.00
_cell.angle_beta   90.00
_cell.angle_gamma   90.00
#
_symmetry.space_group_name_H-M   'P 1'
#
loop_
_entity.id
_entity.type
_entity.pdbx_description
1 polymer ?
#
loop_
_entity_poly.entity_id
_entity_poly.type
_entity_poly.pdbx_seq_one_letter_code
_entity_poly.pdbx_strand_id
1 'polypeptide(L)'
;LTLQMKGDGPINGVTVTADSKGNVKGYVGNPEIELPPNYAGKLDVGAAIGYGTLTVIKDLGLKEPYASSVPLGTSEVAEDLTYYFATSEQVPSAVALGVLVDKDGSVKQAGGFILQVMPNATEETISFLEEKINNTPSVTSMLEEGKSAEDILEFLLGDLGINITEKVPTKFYCNCSRERVSKVWATLPKKDIEDIIGEGKDVEIKCHFCNSGYSFSVDEIKDICKDILK
;
A
#
# COMPACT_ATOMS: atom_id res chain seq x y z
N LEU A 1 7.85 -6.12 2.71
CA LEU A 1 6.84 -5.54 3.64
C LEU A 1 5.50 -5.52 2.94
N THR A 2 4.41 -5.85 3.63
CA THR A 2 3.04 -5.72 3.11
C THR A 2 2.17 -4.99 4.12
N LEU A 3 1.40 -4.01 3.66
CA LEU A 3 0.36 -3.31 4.39
C LEU A 3 -1.00 -3.80 3.90
N GLN A 4 -1.91 -4.09 4.83
CA GLN A 4 -3.30 -4.43 4.54
C GLN A 4 -4.21 -3.59 5.41
N MET A 5 -5.02 -2.74 4.79
CA MET A 5 -6.12 -2.05 5.45
C MET A 5 -7.40 -2.79 5.09
N LYS A 6 -8.04 -3.41 6.08
CA LYS A 6 -9.30 -4.13 5.89
C LYS A 6 -10.34 -3.46 6.75
N GLY A 7 -11.19 -2.65 6.12
CA GLY A 7 -12.36 -2.05 6.73
C GLY A 7 -13.65 -2.49 6.06
N ASP A 8 -14.77 -2.06 6.63
CA ASP A 8 -16.13 -2.32 6.17
C ASP A 8 -16.64 -1.31 5.11
N GLY A 9 -15.76 -0.42 4.64
CA GLY A 9 -16.07 0.56 3.61
C GLY A 9 -16.14 -0.02 2.18
N PRO A 10 -16.71 0.73 1.24
CA PRO A 10 -17.02 0.26 -0.11
C PRO A 10 -15.79 -0.04 -0.98
N ILE A 11 -14.59 0.39 -0.58
CA ILE A 11 -13.33 0.08 -1.28
C ILE A 11 -12.94 -1.40 -1.18
N ASN A 12 -13.57 -2.14 -0.26
CA ASN A 12 -13.33 -3.58 -0.03
C ASN A 12 -11.86 -3.92 0.28
N GLY A 13 -11.22 -3.05 1.06
CA GLY A 13 -9.86 -3.22 1.53
C GLY A 13 -8.77 -2.77 0.55
N VAL A 14 -7.60 -2.51 1.11
CA VAL A 14 -6.40 -2.02 0.40
C VAL A 14 -5.22 -2.91 0.77
N THR A 15 -4.48 -3.38 -0.22
CA THR A 15 -3.26 -4.18 -0.01
C THR A 15 -2.11 -3.60 -0.80
N VAL A 16 -1.01 -3.27 -0.13
CA VAL A 16 0.21 -2.75 -0.75
C VAL A 16 1.41 -3.55 -0.27
N THR A 17 2.30 -3.93 -1.19
CA THR A 17 3.56 -4.59 -0.90
C THR A 17 4.72 -3.78 -1.45
N ALA A 18 5.77 -3.62 -0.65
CA ALA A 18 7.02 -2.98 -1.04
C ALA A 18 8.23 -3.84 -0.65
N ASP A 19 9.28 -3.80 -1.47
CA ASP A 19 10.61 -4.35 -1.16
C ASP A 19 11.62 -3.25 -0.79
N SER A 20 12.81 -3.66 -0.35
CA SER A 20 13.88 -2.74 0.05
C SER A 20 14.53 -1.97 -1.11
N LYS A 21 14.13 -2.23 -2.37
CA LYS A 21 14.67 -1.58 -3.57
C LYS A 21 13.72 -0.54 -4.15
N GLY A 22 12.69 -0.14 -3.40
CA GLY A 22 11.69 0.84 -3.85
C GLY A 22 10.68 0.27 -4.86
N ASN A 23 10.62 -1.04 -5.06
CA ASN A 23 9.58 -1.65 -5.88
C ASN A 23 8.29 -1.75 -5.08
N VAL A 24 7.21 -1.18 -5.60
CA VAL A 24 5.90 -1.18 -4.94
C VAL A 24 4.85 -1.76 -5.87
N LYS A 25 3.90 -2.50 -5.31
CA LYS A 25 2.67 -2.91 -5.99
C LYS A 25 1.52 -2.91 -4.99
N GLY A 26 0.32 -2.61 -5.45
CA GLY A 26 -0.85 -2.63 -4.58
C GLY A 26 -2.13 -2.71 -5.39
N TYR A 27 -3.21 -3.05 -4.71
CA TYR A 27 -4.54 -3.09 -5.27
C TYR A 27 -5.58 -2.78 -4.20
N VAL A 28 -6.77 -2.45 -4.66
CA VAL A 28 -7.98 -2.27 -3.85
C VAL A 28 -9.01 -3.33 -4.24
N GLY A 29 -9.93 -3.65 -3.33
CA GLY A 29 -10.97 -4.64 -3.60
C GLY A 29 -12.01 -4.17 -4.62
N ASN A 30 -12.36 -2.89 -4.57
CA ASN A 30 -13.30 -2.25 -5.50
C ASN A 30 -12.70 -0.93 -6.04
N PRO A 31 -12.15 -0.94 -7.28
CA PRO A 31 -11.51 0.24 -7.86
C PRO A 31 -12.50 1.27 -8.43
N GLU A 32 -13.77 0.90 -8.60
CA GLU A 32 -14.81 1.73 -9.24
C GLU A 32 -15.61 2.57 -8.23
N ILE A 33 -15.11 2.73 -7.01
CA ILE A 33 -15.82 3.51 -6.00
C ILE A 33 -15.78 4.99 -6.33
N GLU A 34 -16.93 5.64 -6.18
CA GLU A 34 -17.05 7.08 -6.18
C GLU A 34 -17.81 7.51 -4.94
N LEU A 35 -17.22 8.40 -4.15
CA LEU A 35 -17.82 8.96 -2.95
C LEU A 35 -17.94 10.47 -3.10
N PRO A 36 -18.97 11.09 -2.51
CA PRO A 36 -19.01 12.54 -2.38
C PRO A 36 -17.78 13.01 -1.58
N PRO A 37 -17.30 14.24 -1.81
CA PRO A 37 -16.24 14.82 -1.00
C PRO A 37 -16.64 14.88 0.48
N ASN A 38 -15.64 14.80 1.36
CA ASN A 38 -15.85 14.97 2.79
C ASN A 38 -16.23 16.42 3.16
N TYR A 39 -16.44 16.69 4.44
CA TYR A 39 -16.82 18.02 4.94
C TYR A 39 -15.82 19.14 4.63
N ALA A 40 -14.55 18.79 4.36
CA ALA A 40 -13.49 19.72 3.96
C ALA A 40 -13.35 19.84 2.42
N GLY A 41 -14.24 19.22 1.64
CA GLY A 41 -14.22 19.22 0.18
C GLY A 41 -13.11 18.36 -0.43
N LYS A 42 -12.52 17.43 0.33
CA LYS A 42 -11.47 16.50 -0.12
C LYS A 42 -12.05 15.11 -0.39
N LEU A 43 -11.26 14.24 -1.02
CA LEU A 43 -11.60 12.82 -1.17
C LEU A 43 -11.81 12.19 0.21
N ASP A 44 -12.91 11.45 0.37
CA ASP A 44 -13.28 10.82 1.64
C ASP A 44 -12.63 9.42 1.75
N VAL A 45 -11.32 9.39 2.01
CA VAL A 45 -10.55 8.15 2.12
C VAL A 45 -11.01 7.35 3.35
N GLY A 46 -11.25 8.04 4.46
CA GLY A 46 -11.80 7.42 5.66
C GLY A 46 -13.11 6.66 5.40
N ALA A 47 -14.09 7.28 4.72
CA ALA A 47 -15.33 6.61 4.37
C ALA A 47 -15.14 5.47 3.35
N ALA A 48 -14.19 5.60 2.42
CA ALA A 48 -13.88 4.56 1.44
C ALA A 48 -13.37 3.28 2.10
N ILE A 49 -12.46 3.41 3.07
CA ILE A 49 -11.88 2.27 3.80
C ILE A 49 -12.84 1.76 4.87
N GLY A 50 -13.49 2.64 5.61
CA GLY A 50 -14.37 2.30 6.73
C GLY A 50 -13.64 1.75 7.94
N TYR A 51 -14.39 1.29 8.93
CA TYR A 51 -13.84 0.81 10.20
C TYR A 51 -13.25 -0.59 10.04
N GLY A 52 -12.11 -0.82 10.67
CA GLY A 52 -11.47 -2.13 10.63
C GLY A 52 -10.06 -2.13 11.20
N THR A 53 -9.13 -2.76 10.48
CA THR A 53 -7.75 -2.93 10.95
C THR A 53 -6.71 -2.59 9.88
N LEU A 54 -5.60 -2.02 10.33
CA LEU A 54 -4.34 -1.93 9.59
C LEU A 54 -3.44 -3.07 10.06
N THR A 55 -3.05 -3.94 9.13
CA THR A 55 -2.11 -5.05 9.37
C THR A 55 -0.82 -4.82 8.60
N VAL A 56 0.31 -4.91 9.29
CA VAL A 56 1.65 -4.75 8.75
C VAL A 56 2.39 -6.07 8.85
N ILE A 57 2.81 -6.59 7.69
CA ILE A 57 3.45 -7.90 7.54
C ILE A 57 4.89 -7.71 7.05
N LYS A 58 5.85 -8.13 7.87
CA LYS A 58 7.29 -8.10 7.60
C LYS A 58 7.78 -9.52 7.34
N ASP A 59 8.09 -9.81 6.08
CA ASP A 59 8.86 -11.00 5.73
C ASP A 59 10.36 -10.70 5.88
N LEU A 60 10.96 -11.30 6.90
CA LEU A 60 12.38 -11.15 7.25
C LEU A 60 13.23 -12.35 6.82
N GLY A 61 12.69 -13.25 5.97
CA GLY A 61 13.35 -14.51 5.61
C GLY A 61 13.38 -15.54 6.75
N LEU A 62 12.53 -15.35 7.76
CA LEU A 62 12.29 -16.32 8.83
C LEU A 62 11.28 -17.38 8.37
N LYS A 63 11.05 -18.42 9.19
CA LYS A 63 10.06 -19.47 8.87
C LYS A 63 8.65 -18.92 8.66
N GLU A 64 8.25 -17.98 9.50
CA GLU A 64 6.95 -17.31 9.45
C GLU A 64 7.17 -15.79 9.38
N PRO A 65 6.37 -15.06 8.60
CA PRO A 65 6.43 -13.61 8.58
C PRO A 65 5.95 -13.03 9.91
N TYR A 66 6.55 -11.91 10.30
CA TYR A 66 6.04 -11.15 11.45
C TYR A 66 4.84 -10.33 11.00
N ALA A 67 3.73 -10.39 11.74
CA ALA A 67 2.53 -9.60 11.48
C ALA A 67 2.08 -8.88 12.75
N SER A 68 1.84 -7.58 12.64
CA SER A 68 1.21 -6.78 13.69
C SER A 68 -0.04 -6.10 13.12
N SER A 69 -1.06 -5.94 13.96
CA SER A 69 -2.35 -5.37 13.57
C SER A 69 -2.83 -4.37 14.60
N VAL A 70 -3.34 -3.24 14.13
CA VAL A 70 -3.94 -2.18 14.95
C VAL A 70 -5.33 -1.84 14.41
N PRO A 71 -6.28 -1.42 15.25
CA PRO A 71 -7.55 -0.89 14.75
C PRO A 71 -7.31 0.39 13.94
N LEU A 72 -8.13 0.60 12.91
CA LEU A 72 -8.20 1.88 12.20
C LEU A 72 -8.88 2.89 13.12
N GLY A 73 -8.20 3.99 13.41
CA GLY A 73 -8.71 5.09 14.23
C GLY A 73 -9.54 6.05 13.39
N THR A 74 -8.96 6.54 12.30
CA THR A 74 -9.61 7.51 11.40
C THR A 74 -9.85 6.95 10.01
N SER A 75 -9.17 5.85 9.66
CA SER A 75 -9.17 5.28 8.31
C SER A 75 -8.51 6.20 7.28
N GLU A 76 -7.83 7.27 7.74
CA GLU A 76 -6.89 8.06 6.96
C GLU A 76 -5.50 7.42 7.08
N VAL A 77 -4.97 6.98 5.93
CA VAL A 77 -3.77 6.11 5.85
C VAL A 77 -2.59 6.64 6.67
N ALA A 78 -2.34 7.95 6.63
CA ALA A 78 -1.20 8.57 7.31
C ALA A 78 -1.36 8.54 8.85
N GLU A 79 -2.55 8.81 9.36
CA GLU A 79 -2.83 8.83 10.80
C GLU A 79 -2.80 7.42 11.38
N ASP A 80 -3.38 6.44 10.67
CA ASP A 80 -3.36 5.04 11.11
C ASP A 80 -1.94 4.44 11.08
N LEU A 81 -1.11 4.83 10.10
CA LEU A 81 0.31 4.46 10.09
C LEU A 81 1.09 5.14 11.23
N THR A 82 0.78 6.40 11.53
CA THR A 82 1.35 7.12 12.67
C THR A 82 1.04 6.39 13.98
N TYR A 83 -0.23 6.00 14.17
CA TYR A 83 -0.67 5.22 15.31
C TYR A 83 0.00 3.84 15.38
N TYR A 84 0.14 3.15 14.24
CA TYR A 84 0.86 1.89 14.14
C TYR A 84 2.31 2.01 14.64
N PHE A 85 3.06 3.00 14.15
CA PHE A 85 4.45 3.18 14.57
C PHE A 85 4.56 3.47 16.07
N ALA A 86 3.68 4.32 16.61
CA ALA A 86 3.68 4.67 18.03
C ALA A 86 3.34 3.46 18.92
N THR A 87 2.38 2.64 18.53
CA THR A 87 1.87 1.55 19.39
C THR A 87 2.56 0.21 19.18
N SER A 88 2.78 -0.19 17.93
CA SER A 88 3.36 -1.49 17.58
C SER A 88 4.88 -1.46 17.56
N GLU A 89 5.47 -0.39 17.02
CA GLU A 89 6.93 -0.27 16.92
C GLU A 89 7.52 0.50 18.12
N GLN A 90 6.69 1.16 18.93
CA GLN A 90 7.10 2.02 20.05
C GLN A 90 8.04 3.15 19.61
N VAL A 91 7.81 3.69 18.40
CA VAL A 91 8.58 4.79 17.84
C VAL A 91 7.65 5.99 17.62
N PRO A 92 7.79 7.08 18.40
CA PRO A 92 7.08 8.32 18.13
C PRO A 92 7.36 8.77 16.70
N SER A 93 6.29 8.90 15.91
CA SER A 93 6.39 9.12 14.47
C SER A 93 5.36 10.14 14.04
N ALA A 94 5.67 10.86 12.96
CA ALA A 94 4.73 11.66 12.21
C ALA A 94 4.76 11.21 10.76
N VAL A 95 3.62 10.78 10.24
CA VAL A 95 3.46 10.39 8.84
C VAL A 95 2.54 11.40 8.18
N ALA A 96 2.98 11.93 7.04
CA ALA A 96 2.13 12.77 6.20
C ALA A 96 2.18 12.22 4.78
N LEU A 97 1.01 11.98 4.20
CA LEU A 97 0.84 11.48 2.85
C LEU A 97 -0.13 12.39 2.11
N GLY A 98 0.07 12.54 0.81
CA GLY A 98 -0.79 13.36 -0.03
C GLY A 98 -0.85 12.80 -1.44
N VAL A 99 -2.07 12.74 -1.99
CA VAL A 99 -2.33 12.41 -3.39
C VAL A 99 -3.24 13.47 -3.96
N LEU A 100 -2.81 14.09 -5.06
CA LEU A 100 -3.58 15.03 -5.84
C LEU A 100 -3.97 14.36 -7.15
N VAL A 101 -5.29 14.30 -7.39
CA VAL A 101 -5.89 13.67 -8.57
C VAL A 101 -6.47 14.77 -9.46
N ASP A 102 -6.28 14.66 -10.77
CA ASP A 102 -6.85 15.57 -11.75
C ASP A 102 -8.31 15.18 -12.07
N LYS A 103 -9.03 16.03 -12.81
CA LYS A 103 -10.45 15.84 -13.15
C LYS A 103 -10.71 14.61 -14.03
N ASP A 104 -9.69 14.12 -14.73
CA ASP A 104 -9.75 12.90 -15.53
C ASP A 104 -9.44 11.63 -14.72
N GLY A 105 -9.22 11.76 -13.41
CA GLY A 105 -8.88 10.65 -12.51
C GLY A 105 -7.40 10.28 -12.52
N SER A 106 -6.56 10.96 -13.32
CA SER A 106 -5.12 10.72 -13.32
C SER A 106 -4.46 11.31 -12.07
N VAL A 107 -3.42 10.64 -11.57
CA VAL A 107 -2.64 11.16 -10.45
C VAL A 107 -1.75 12.30 -10.96
N LYS A 108 -2.06 13.52 -10.54
CA LYS A 108 -1.23 14.69 -10.82
C LYS A 108 0.04 14.64 -9.98
N GLN A 109 -0.09 14.37 -8.68
CA GLN A 109 1.02 14.30 -7.73
C GLN A 109 0.73 13.32 -6.60
N ALA A 110 1.75 12.63 -6.11
CA ALA A 110 1.66 11.78 -4.93
C ALA A 110 2.99 11.79 -4.19
N GLY A 111 2.94 11.85 -2.86
CA GLY A 111 4.14 11.84 -2.04
C GLY A 111 3.84 11.88 -0.56
N GLY A 112 4.88 12.02 0.23
CA GLY A 112 4.78 12.07 1.68
C GLY A 112 6.13 11.96 2.36
N PHE A 113 6.09 12.01 3.69
CA PHE A 113 7.24 11.83 4.53
C PHE A 113 6.86 11.02 5.78
N ILE A 114 7.88 10.41 6.38
CA ILE A 114 7.82 9.80 7.70
C ILE A 114 8.95 10.43 8.50
N LEU A 115 8.62 11.04 9.62
CA LEU A 115 9.57 11.53 10.59
C LEU A 115 9.47 10.65 11.84
N GLN A 116 10.61 10.15 12.34
CA GLN A 116 10.64 9.31 13.53
C GLN A 116 11.65 9.84 14.53
N VAL A 117 11.25 9.94 15.80
CA VAL A 117 12.12 10.36 16.88
C VAL A 117 12.87 9.15 17.42
N MET A 118 14.19 9.16 17.30
CA MET A 118 15.05 8.09 17.80
C MET A 118 15.23 8.18 19.32
N PRO A 119 15.59 7.07 20.00
CA PRO A 119 15.89 7.09 21.42
C PRO A 119 16.93 8.17 21.78
N ASN A 120 16.75 8.80 22.94
CA ASN A 120 17.60 9.87 23.47
C ASN A 120 17.49 11.24 22.77
N ALA A 121 16.49 11.45 21.91
CA ALA A 121 16.14 12.81 21.49
C ALA A 121 15.73 13.67 22.71
N THR A 122 16.14 14.94 22.71
CA THR A 122 15.79 15.87 23.80
C THR A 122 14.33 16.34 23.66
N GLU A 123 13.68 16.64 24.78
CA GLU A 123 12.33 17.24 24.80
C GLU A 123 12.26 18.52 23.96
N GLU A 124 13.32 19.33 23.97
CA GLU A 124 13.45 20.52 23.14
C GLU A 124 13.37 20.20 21.63
N THR A 125 14.06 19.13 21.21
CA THR A 125 14.02 18.67 19.80
C THR A 125 12.63 18.17 19.44
N ILE A 126 11.99 17.41 20.33
CA ILE A 126 10.64 16.86 20.11
C ILE A 126 9.63 18.00 19.96
N SER A 127 9.62 18.94 20.91
CA SER A 127 8.71 20.10 20.90
C SER A 127 8.90 20.96 19.65
N PHE A 128 10.16 21.18 19.23
CA PHE A 128 10.46 21.90 17.98
C PHE A 128 9.87 21.19 16.76
N LEU A 129 10.05 19.87 16.64
CA LEU A 129 9.53 19.10 15.51
C LEU A 129 8.00 19.07 15.51
N GLU A 130 7.35 18.93 16.67
CA GLU A 130 5.89 18.99 16.79
C GLU A 130 5.33 20.34 16.33
N GLU A 131 5.94 21.45 16.76
CA GLU A 131 5.55 22.79 16.30
C GLU A 131 5.73 22.93 14.78
N LYS A 132 6.83 22.44 14.22
CA LYS A 132 7.08 22.47 12.78
C LYS A 132 6.05 21.67 12.01
N ILE A 133 5.77 20.44 12.42
CA ILE A 133 4.80 19.56 11.76
C ILE A 133 3.40 20.19 11.78
N ASN A 134 2.96 20.73 12.91
CA ASN A 134 1.64 21.34 13.05
C ASN A 134 1.45 22.57 12.15
N ASN A 135 2.53 23.27 11.82
CA ASN A 135 2.52 24.44 10.94
C ASN A 135 2.92 24.11 9.48
N THR A 136 3.16 22.83 9.16
CA THR A 136 3.58 22.43 7.81
C THR A 136 2.37 22.41 6.86
N PRO A 137 2.49 23.01 5.66
CA PRO A 137 1.46 22.90 4.63
C PRO A 137 1.18 21.43 4.26
N SER A 138 0.02 21.14 3.67
CA SER A 138 -0.24 19.78 3.18
C SER A 138 0.81 19.35 2.15
N VAL A 139 1.18 18.07 2.17
CA VAL A 139 2.15 17.48 1.24
C VAL A 139 1.81 17.81 -0.22
N THR A 140 0.52 17.73 -0.60
CA THR A 140 0.07 18.09 -1.94
C THR A 140 0.38 19.53 -2.31
N SER A 141 0.24 20.49 -1.39
CA SER A 141 0.57 21.90 -1.65
C SER A 141 2.07 22.08 -1.91
N MET A 142 2.92 21.43 -1.11
CA MET A 142 4.37 21.49 -1.30
C MET A 142 4.79 20.85 -2.63
N LEU A 143 4.18 19.72 -3.00
CA LEU A 143 4.41 19.09 -4.30
C LEU A 143 3.94 20.01 -5.45
N GLU A 144 2.83 20.73 -5.31
CA GLU A 144 2.34 21.66 -6.34
C GLU A 144 3.28 22.86 -6.53
N GLU A 145 3.96 23.28 -5.48
CA GLU A 145 5.04 24.28 -5.54
C GLU A 145 6.35 23.74 -6.15
N GLY A 146 6.39 22.46 -6.53
CA GLY A 146 7.55 21.81 -7.14
C GLY A 146 8.64 21.43 -6.13
N LYS A 147 8.32 21.34 -4.85
CA LYS A 147 9.27 20.93 -3.80
C LYS A 147 9.65 19.46 -3.99
N SER A 148 10.95 19.19 -3.95
CA SER A 148 11.50 17.84 -3.88
C SER A 148 11.30 17.23 -2.47
N ALA A 149 11.56 15.92 -2.34
CA ALA A 149 11.52 15.26 -1.04
C ALA A 149 12.54 15.88 -0.07
N GLU A 150 13.70 16.26 -0.58
CA GLU A 150 14.76 16.96 0.15
C GLU A 150 14.31 18.34 0.61
N ASP A 151 13.66 19.13 -0.25
CA ASP A 151 13.13 20.45 0.13
C ASP A 151 12.09 20.35 1.26
N ILE A 152 11.23 19.32 1.21
CA ILE A 152 10.23 19.07 2.25
C ILE A 152 10.93 18.72 3.58
N LEU A 153 11.97 17.87 3.55
CA LEU A 153 12.73 17.51 4.75
C LEU A 153 13.53 18.70 5.30
N GLU A 154 14.14 19.52 4.44
CA GLU A 154 14.83 20.75 4.86
C GLU A 154 13.86 21.73 5.52
N PHE A 155 12.64 21.87 5.00
CA PHE A 155 11.61 22.70 5.62
C PHE A 155 11.22 22.19 7.02
N LEU A 156 11.05 20.87 7.16
CA LEU A 156 10.64 20.23 8.41
C LEU A 156 11.73 20.28 9.49
N LEU A 157 12.97 19.96 9.11
CA LEU A 157 14.09 19.86 10.05
C LEU A 157 14.73 21.22 10.34
N GLY A 158 14.65 22.18 9.40
CA GLY A 158 15.20 23.52 9.55
C GLY A 158 16.66 23.49 10.03
N ASP A 159 16.90 24.15 11.16
CA ASP A 159 18.24 24.32 11.73
C ASP A 159 18.84 23.05 12.33
N LEU A 160 18.07 21.96 12.48
CA LEU A 160 18.60 20.66 12.89
C LEU A 160 19.53 20.06 11.82
N GLY A 161 19.39 20.51 10.57
CA GLY A 161 20.16 20.04 9.43
C GLY A 161 19.69 18.68 8.91
N ILE A 162 20.02 18.41 7.65
CA ILE A 162 19.71 17.16 6.97
C ILE A 162 21.00 16.43 6.58
N ASN A 163 21.03 15.12 6.81
CA ASN A 163 22.07 14.25 6.29
C ASN A 163 21.43 13.14 5.43
N ILE A 164 21.59 13.24 4.12
CA ILE A 164 21.03 12.28 3.17
C ILE A 164 21.94 11.06 3.11
N THR A 165 21.46 9.92 3.59
CA THR A 165 22.21 8.66 3.63
C THR A 165 22.09 7.86 2.34
N GLU A 166 20.91 7.84 1.73
CA GLU A 166 20.60 7.05 0.53
C GLU A 166 19.48 7.71 -0.28
N LYS A 167 19.49 7.49 -1.61
CA LYS A 167 18.36 7.81 -2.50
C LYS A 167 18.01 6.57 -3.31
N VAL A 168 16.78 6.07 -3.14
CA VAL A 168 16.29 4.86 -3.83
C VAL A 168 15.15 5.24 -4.77
N PRO A 169 15.30 5.08 -6.10
CA PRO A 169 14.20 5.30 -7.03
C PRO A 169 13.05 4.35 -6.75
N THR A 170 11.84 4.90 -6.60
CA THR A 170 10.63 4.10 -6.43
C THR A 170 9.96 3.84 -7.77
N LYS A 171 9.37 2.65 -7.93
CA LYS A 171 8.60 2.32 -9.12
C LYS A 171 7.51 1.30 -8.85
N PHE A 172 6.47 1.35 -9.67
CA PHE A 172 5.55 0.23 -9.77
C PHE A 172 6.28 -0.99 -10.36
N TYR A 173 6.20 -2.12 -9.67
CA TYR A 173 6.76 -3.37 -10.18
C TYR A 173 5.97 -4.58 -9.68
N CYS A 174 5.45 -5.36 -10.62
CA CYS A 174 4.83 -6.65 -10.33
C CYS A 174 5.68 -7.78 -10.86
N ASN A 175 5.96 -8.76 -10.00
CA ASN A 175 6.72 -9.96 -10.29
C ASN A 175 5.81 -11.15 -10.67
N CYS A 176 4.61 -10.90 -11.20
CA CYS A 176 3.78 -11.97 -11.75
C CYS A 176 4.39 -12.50 -13.05
N SER A 177 4.17 -13.78 -13.31
CA SER A 177 4.55 -14.42 -14.57
C SER A 177 3.55 -15.53 -14.85
N ARG A 178 3.47 -15.98 -16.11
CA ARG A 178 2.63 -17.12 -16.51
C ARG A 178 2.93 -18.35 -15.66
N GLU A 179 4.20 -18.62 -15.36
CA GLU A 179 4.66 -19.73 -14.52
C GLU A 179 4.20 -19.59 -13.05
N ARG A 180 4.13 -18.38 -12.51
CA ARG A 180 3.65 -18.17 -11.13
C ARG A 180 2.13 -18.30 -11.06
N VAL A 181 1.44 -17.77 -12.06
CA VAL A 181 -0.02 -17.82 -12.14
C VAL A 181 -0.50 -19.24 -12.40
N SER A 182 0.22 -20.03 -13.20
CA SER A 182 -0.17 -21.43 -13.47
C SER A 182 -0.19 -22.31 -12.22
N LYS A 183 0.57 -21.96 -11.17
CA LYS A 183 0.56 -22.69 -9.89
C LYS A 183 -0.78 -22.61 -9.17
N VAL A 184 -1.62 -21.61 -9.47
CA VAL A 184 -2.97 -21.48 -8.90
C VAL A 184 -3.83 -22.68 -9.28
N TRP A 185 -3.69 -23.21 -10.50
CA TRP A 185 -4.41 -24.41 -10.93
C TRP A 185 -4.17 -25.61 -10.02
N ALA A 186 -2.94 -25.75 -9.52
CA ALA A 186 -2.58 -26.84 -8.61
C ALA A 186 -3.16 -26.69 -7.18
N THR A 187 -3.74 -25.53 -6.86
CA THR A 187 -4.35 -25.26 -5.55
C THR A 187 -5.87 -25.45 -5.54
N LEU A 188 -6.48 -25.60 -6.72
CA LEU A 188 -7.93 -25.77 -6.84
C LEU A 188 -8.35 -27.24 -6.59
N PRO A 189 -9.54 -27.45 -6.01
CA PRO A 189 -10.14 -28.78 -5.92
C PRO A 189 -10.30 -29.44 -7.30
N LYS A 190 -10.12 -30.76 -7.36
CA LYS A 190 -10.29 -31.57 -8.59
C LYS A 190 -11.61 -31.27 -9.31
N LYS A 191 -12.71 -31.18 -8.56
CA LYS A 191 -14.04 -30.91 -9.09
C LYS A 191 -14.12 -29.59 -9.85
N ASP A 192 -13.56 -28.52 -9.29
CA ASP A 192 -13.59 -27.19 -9.91
C ASP A 192 -12.79 -27.18 -11.21
N ILE A 193 -11.67 -27.92 -11.25
CA ILE A 193 -10.86 -28.08 -12.46
C ILE A 193 -11.63 -28.88 -13.53
N GLU A 194 -12.31 -29.96 -13.16
CA GLU A 194 -13.12 -30.77 -14.07
C GLU A 194 -14.30 -29.96 -14.64
N ASP A 195 -14.97 -29.16 -13.82
CA ASP A 195 -16.06 -28.27 -14.24
C ASP A 195 -15.55 -27.24 -15.26
N ILE A 196 -14.42 -26.58 -14.98
CA ILE A 196 -13.77 -25.62 -15.88
C ILE A 196 -13.38 -26.28 -17.22
N ILE A 197 -12.80 -27.48 -17.18
CA ILE A 197 -12.44 -28.23 -18.39
C ILE A 197 -13.69 -28.63 -19.17
N GLY A 198 -14.77 -29.00 -18.48
CA GLY A 198 -16.06 -29.41 -19.05
C GLY A 198 -16.76 -28.29 -19.82
N GLU A 199 -16.56 -27.03 -19.43
CA GLU A 199 -17.05 -25.87 -20.18
C GLU A 199 -16.38 -25.71 -21.56
N GLY A 200 -15.18 -26.28 -21.74
CA GLY A 200 -14.47 -26.29 -23.02
C GLY A 200 -13.96 -24.92 -23.50
N LYS A 201 -13.82 -23.96 -22.58
CA LYS A 201 -13.38 -22.59 -22.88
C LYS A 201 -12.01 -22.29 -22.29
N ASP A 202 -11.28 -21.43 -22.98
CA ASP A 202 -10.04 -20.86 -22.44
C ASP A 202 -10.36 -19.99 -21.22
N VAL A 203 -9.51 -20.08 -20.20
CA VAL A 203 -9.67 -19.31 -18.96
C VAL A 203 -8.61 -18.23 -18.88
N GLU A 204 -9.05 -16.99 -18.66
CA GLU A 204 -8.16 -15.87 -18.35
C GLU A 204 -8.06 -15.68 -16.84
N ILE A 205 -6.84 -15.78 -16.30
CA ILE A 205 -6.55 -15.40 -14.92
C ILE A 205 -5.90 -14.02 -14.93
N LYS A 206 -6.49 -13.08 -14.18
CA LYS A 206 -5.92 -11.73 -14.01
C LYS A 206 -5.13 -11.64 -12.71
N CYS A 207 -3.93 -11.08 -12.79
CA CYS A 207 -3.15 -10.78 -11.60
C CYS A 207 -3.79 -9.62 -10.82
N HIS A 208 -4.20 -9.85 -9.57
CA HIS A 208 -4.79 -8.79 -8.73
C HIS A 208 -3.93 -7.54 -8.56
N PHE A 209 -2.59 -7.66 -8.59
CA PHE A 209 -1.69 -6.52 -8.37
C PHE A 209 -1.45 -5.63 -9.60
N CYS A 210 -1.48 -6.17 -10.80
CA CYS A 210 -1.12 -5.43 -12.02
C CYS A 210 -2.13 -5.56 -13.15
N ASN A 211 -3.21 -6.30 -12.91
CA ASN A 211 -4.30 -6.58 -13.85
C ASN A 211 -3.87 -7.24 -15.17
N SER A 212 -2.63 -7.75 -15.27
CA SER A 212 -2.20 -8.53 -16.43
C SER A 212 -2.99 -9.83 -16.52
N GLY A 213 -3.57 -10.08 -17.69
CA GLY A 213 -4.32 -11.29 -18.02
C GLY A 213 -3.41 -12.40 -18.56
N TYR A 214 -3.64 -13.62 -18.10
CA TYR A 214 -2.96 -14.83 -18.53
C TYR A 214 -4.00 -15.86 -18.96
N SER A 215 -4.13 -16.07 -20.27
CA SER A 215 -5.06 -17.05 -20.84
C SER A 215 -4.44 -18.45 -20.85
N PHE A 216 -5.18 -19.45 -20.40
CA PHE A 216 -4.80 -20.86 -20.43
C PHE A 216 -5.83 -21.65 -21.22
N SER A 217 -5.36 -22.49 -22.15
CA SER A 217 -6.25 -23.40 -22.87
C SER A 217 -6.62 -24.60 -22.01
N VAL A 218 -7.71 -25.28 -22.39
CA VAL A 218 -8.16 -26.51 -21.71
C VAL A 218 -7.06 -27.58 -21.69
N ASP A 219 -6.29 -27.71 -22.77
CA ASP A 219 -5.21 -28.69 -22.86
C ASP A 219 -4.03 -28.31 -21.95
N GLU A 220 -3.68 -27.02 -21.86
CA GLU A 220 -2.68 -26.56 -20.90
C GLU A 220 -3.10 -26.84 -19.46
N ILE A 221 -4.38 -26.61 -19.12
CA ILE A 221 -4.91 -26.88 -17.77
C ILE A 221 -4.82 -28.38 -17.46
N LYS A 222 -5.19 -29.26 -18.41
CA LYS A 222 -5.05 -30.72 -18.25
C LYS A 222 -3.60 -31.14 -18.02
N ASP A 223 -2.67 -30.56 -18.76
CA ASP A 223 -1.25 -30.86 -18.63
C ASP A 223 -0.68 -30.41 -17.28
N ILE A 224 -1.05 -29.20 -16.82
CA ILE A 224 -0.65 -28.66 -15.52
C ILE A 224 -1.23 -29.50 -14.37
N CYS A 225 -2.50 -29.90 -14.48
CA CYS A 225 -3.23 -30.60 -13.42
C CYS A 225 -3.22 -32.13 -13.57
N LYS A 226 -2.33 -32.68 -14.40
CA LYS A 226 -2.29 -34.11 -14.72
C LYS A 226 -2.22 -35.03 -13.50
N ASP A 227 -1.53 -34.60 -12.43
CA ASP A 227 -1.42 -35.38 -11.21
C ASP A 227 -2.65 -35.28 -10.29
N ILE A 228 -3.41 -34.19 -10.39
CA ILE A 228 -4.66 -33.96 -9.63
C ILE A 228 -5.84 -34.68 -10.31
N LEU A 229 -5.81 -34.78 -11.64
CA LEU A 229 -6.89 -35.38 -12.45
C LEU A 229 -6.85 -36.92 -12.49
N LYS A 230 -5.74 -37.54 -12.07
CA LYS A 230 -5.67 -39.00 -11.84
C LYS A 230 -6.66 -39.45 -10.76
#